data_AF-A0A849ABK3-F1
#
_entry.id   AF-A0A849ABK3-F1
#
_cell.length_a   1.000
_cell.length_b   1.000
_cell.length_c   1.000
_cell.angle_alpha   90.00
_cell.angle_beta   90.00
_cell.angle_gamma   90.00
#
_symmetry.space_group_name_H-M   'P 1'
#
loop_
_entity.id
_entity.type
_entity.pdbx_description
1 polymer ?
#
loop_
_entity_poly.entity_id
_entity_poly.type
_entity_poly.pdbx_seq_one_letter_code
_entity_poly.pdbx_strand_id
1 'polypeptide(L)'
;MSSDSECQRQATAGPDWWRLPAGPGAFYSPAERVRAAGTGELAGAALAGDLAGGVDTAVAAPSVDVDLRRVGTALGVSDPHAAAGTELGTIAEAAGRHGLSAEPVGLQAMRIAVESVEPAALVPFWTSVAGYVPAERRAGGAGFGDRRFDATGETVLADPLRRCPPIAVRRTDKQRPLRQRIHIDISRPGGWSADGDAASRAGGRYLGGPFGVLFADADGNEVDVVPAGPVGTDEAAADWWAMFTAAVGYRVSGPARAAEFAGLVSDLAADSMALRVDLRPGVVVVDTGKDNWEIDGRFAALAEQVQGAAHSLGLSPDPSGLRFLQLGVDAVDIPLVREFWRTALDYRNDPRAGVTDIIDPRGFGPPIMFQHLEPADTARREQPNRTHVELFVPETVAAERVRAATATGGQIVSAPGEPTRGRRQNGPDARVDTGATGRYQTWRLLDPEGNELVICGCPPVS
;
A
#
# COMPACT_ATOMS: atom_id res chain seq x y z
N MET A 1 52.91 11.01 4.89
CA MET A 1 52.68 12.47 4.93
C MET A 1 52.48 12.90 3.50
N SER A 2 51.39 13.49 3.05
CA SER A 2 50.12 13.94 3.62
C SER A 2 49.15 14.04 2.43
N SER A 3 47.86 13.85 2.69
CA SER A 3 46.72 14.48 2.00
C SER A 3 46.83 14.80 0.51
N ASP A 4 46.00 14.15 -0.30
CA ASP A 4 45.13 14.92 -1.20
C ASP A 4 43.88 14.13 -1.62
N SER A 5 42.76 14.63 -1.10
CA SER A 5 41.40 14.57 -1.62
C SER A 5 40.80 13.19 -1.90
N GLU A 6 40.28 12.57 -0.82
CA GLU A 6 38.90 12.07 -0.87
C GLU A 6 38.01 13.21 -1.38
N CYS A 7 37.72 13.18 -2.69
CA CYS A 7 36.61 13.94 -3.25
C CYS A 7 35.35 13.33 -2.65
N GLN A 8 34.98 13.83 -1.47
CA GLN A 8 33.71 13.67 -0.82
C GLN A 8 32.64 13.92 -1.90
N ARG A 9 32.01 12.85 -2.37
CA ARG A 9 30.69 12.95 -2.99
C ARG A 9 29.78 13.46 -1.88
N GLN A 10 29.70 14.78 -1.74
CA GLN A 10 28.51 15.43 -1.20
C GLN A 10 27.38 15.02 -2.14
N ALA A 11 26.74 13.90 -1.83
CA ALA A 11 25.38 13.66 -2.28
C ALA A 11 24.61 14.90 -1.87
N THR A 12 24.16 15.69 -2.84
CA THR A 12 23.23 16.78 -2.57
C THR A 12 22.06 16.14 -1.85
N ALA A 13 21.93 16.39 -0.55
CA ALA A 13 20.87 15.83 0.28
C ALA A 13 19.55 16.27 -0.35
N GLY A 14 18.92 15.34 -1.07
CA GLY A 14 17.58 15.54 -1.57
C GLY A 14 16.62 15.65 -0.38
N PRO A 15 15.39 16.11 -0.63
CA PRO A 15 14.37 16.17 0.41
C PRO A 15 14.03 14.77 0.92
N ASP A 16 14.04 14.60 2.24
CA ASP A 16 13.65 13.35 2.91
C ASP A 16 12.16 13.02 2.73
N TRP A 17 11.32 14.06 2.62
CA TRP A 17 9.87 13.98 2.67
C TRP A 17 9.20 14.38 1.36
N TRP A 18 8.18 13.61 0.98
CA TRP A 18 7.50 13.72 -0.31
C TRP A 18 5.98 13.83 -0.13
N ARG A 19 5.33 14.62 -1.00
CA ARG A 19 3.88 14.87 -0.92
C ARG A 19 3.07 13.73 -1.53
N LEU A 20 2.82 12.66 -0.79
CA LEU A 20 1.98 11.54 -1.23
C LEU A 20 0.48 11.88 -1.11
N PRO A 21 -0.43 11.12 -1.77
CA PRO A 21 -1.87 11.39 -1.69
C PRO A 21 -2.44 11.37 -0.27
N ALA A 22 -1.90 10.50 0.59
CA ALA A 22 -2.33 10.36 1.98
C ALA A 22 -1.69 11.39 2.94
N GLY A 23 -0.73 12.19 2.46
CA GLY A 23 0.05 13.13 3.26
C GLY A 23 1.55 13.03 3.01
N PRO A 24 2.38 13.82 3.72
CA PRO A 24 3.83 13.68 3.71
C PRO A 24 4.27 12.25 4.04
N GLY A 25 5.20 11.70 3.26
CA GLY A 25 5.82 10.40 3.53
C GLY A 25 7.32 10.39 3.28
N ALA A 26 8.01 9.51 3.99
CA ALA A 26 9.45 9.30 3.88
C ALA A 26 9.79 7.81 4.05
N PHE A 27 10.88 7.37 3.42
CA PHE A 27 11.44 6.04 3.64
C PHE A 27 12.91 6.19 4.07
N TYR A 28 13.26 5.56 5.18
CA TYR A 28 14.59 5.56 5.74
C TYR A 28 15.19 4.16 5.71
N SER A 29 16.35 4.03 5.08
CA SER A 29 17.10 2.78 5.05
C SER A 29 18.14 2.73 6.16
N PRO A 30 18.42 1.54 6.72
CA PRO A 30 19.47 1.40 7.72
C PRO A 30 20.83 1.59 7.07
N ALA A 31 21.72 2.36 7.71
CA ALA A 31 23.10 2.48 7.28
C ALA A 31 23.79 1.11 7.21
N GLU A 32 24.87 1.01 6.43
CA GLU A 32 25.56 -0.28 6.17
C GLU A 32 25.89 -1.06 7.45
N ARG A 33 26.36 -0.38 8.50
CA ARG A 33 26.63 -1.01 9.81
C ARG A 33 25.40 -1.66 10.46
N VAL A 34 24.24 -1.00 10.35
CA VAL A 34 22.96 -1.47 10.90
C VAL A 34 22.43 -2.62 10.05
N ARG A 35 22.56 -2.52 8.71
CA ARG A 35 22.26 -3.63 7.79
C ARG A 35 23.10 -4.86 8.07
N ALA A 36 24.41 -4.70 8.25
CA ALA A 36 25.33 -5.79 8.54
C ALA A 36 25.03 -6.50 9.86
N ALA A 37 24.52 -5.76 10.86
CA ALA A 37 24.09 -6.31 12.14
C ALA A 37 22.69 -6.95 12.09
N GLY A 38 21.92 -6.76 11.01
CA GLY A 38 20.54 -7.25 10.92
C GLY A 38 19.54 -6.50 11.81
N THR A 39 19.91 -5.34 12.37
CA THR A 39 19.12 -4.62 13.39
C THR A 39 18.30 -3.44 12.83
N GLY A 40 17.95 -3.48 11.54
CA GLY A 40 17.20 -2.40 10.88
C GLY A 40 15.83 -2.13 11.51
N GLU A 41 15.10 -3.19 11.87
CA GLU A 41 13.80 -3.09 12.54
C GLU A 41 13.93 -2.49 13.95
N LEU A 42 15.00 -2.83 14.67
CA LEU A 42 15.31 -2.25 15.98
C LEU A 42 15.66 -0.77 15.91
N ALA A 43 16.42 -0.35 14.90
CA ALA A 43 16.68 1.07 14.66
C ALA A 43 15.38 1.84 14.38
N GLY A 44 14.46 1.23 13.61
CA GLY A 44 13.13 1.80 13.36
C GLY A 44 12.24 1.84 14.60
N ALA A 45 12.26 0.80 15.45
CA ALA A 45 11.54 0.77 16.72
C ALA A 45 12.09 1.83 17.70
N ALA A 46 13.42 2.02 17.73
CA ALA A 46 14.05 3.07 18.52
C ALA A 46 13.65 4.47 18.03
N LEU A 47 13.59 4.69 16.71
CA LEU A 47 13.03 5.90 16.13
C LEU A 47 11.56 6.11 16.56
N ALA A 48 10.72 5.07 16.50
CA ALA A 48 9.35 5.16 16.99
C ALA A 48 9.28 5.56 18.48
N GLY A 49 10.25 5.10 19.29
CA GLY A 49 10.42 5.52 20.69
C GLY A 49 10.73 7.01 20.83
N ASP A 50 11.66 7.55 20.04
CA ASP A 50 11.97 8.99 20.02
C ASP A 50 10.73 9.82 19.62
N LEU A 51 9.97 9.37 18.62
CA LEU A 51 8.74 10.03 18.18
C LEU A 51 7.67 10.00 19.28
N ALA A 52 7.56 8.88 20.00
CA ALA A 52 6.62 8.71 21.10
C ALA A 52 6.97 9.52 22.35
N GLY A 53 8.27 9.73 22.61
CA GLY A 53 8.78 10.55 23.71
C GLY A 53 8.51 12.04 23.54
N GLY A 54 8.03 12.45 22.36
CA GLY A 54 7.96 13.84 21.93
C GLY A 54 9.36 14.32 21.65
N VAL A 55 9.70 14.51 20.37
CA VAL A 55 11.04 14.99 20.02
C VAL A 55 11.22 16.40 20.57
N ASP A 56 11.82 16.51 21.76
CA ASP A 56 12.28 17.67 22.54
C ASP A 56 11.58 19.02 22.26
N THR A 57 10.25 19.03 22.10
CA THR A 57 9.49 20.23 21.73
C THR A 57 8.15 20.29 22.46
N ALA A 58 7.77 21.50 22.87
CA ALA A 58 6.56 21.84 23.61
C ALA A 58 5.25 21.74 22.78
N VAL A 59 5.23 20.96 21.70
CA VAL A 59 4.11 20.80 20.77
C VAL A 59 3.81 19.31 20.61
N ALA A 60 2.52 18.94 20.59
CA ALA A 60 2.11 17.56 20.33
C ALA A 60 2.53 17.18 18.90
N ALA A 61 3.44 16.22 18.78
CA ALA A 61 3.89 15.72 17.48
C ALA A 61 2.69 15.23 16.64
N PRO A 62 2.71 15.44 15.32
CA PRO A 62 1.67 14.93 14.44
C PRO A 62 1.56 13.40 14.59
N SER A 63 0.38 12.82 14.34
CA SER A 63 0.25 11.37 14.34
C SER A 63 1.00 10.78 13.15
N VAL A 64 2.19 10.24 13.44
CA VAL A 64 3.05 9.54 12.47
C VAL A 64 2.70 8.06 12.49
N ASP A 65 2.36 7.53 11.32
CA ASP A 65 2.33 6.09 11.09
C ASP A 65 3.75 5.61 10.82
N VAL A 66 4.12 4.49 11.46
CA VAL A 66 5.46 3.92 11.35
C VAL A 66 5.35 2.48 10.88
N ASP A 67 6.00 2.17 9.77
CA ASP A 67 6.05 0.82 9.20
C ASP A 67 7.50 0.30 9.26
N LEU A 68 7.73 -0.66 10.13
CA LEU A 68 9.03 -1.30 10.35
C LEU A 68 9.16 -2.51 9.44
N ARG A 69 10.23 -2.54 8.67
CA ARG A 69 10.63 -3.68 7.83
C ARG A 69 12.12 -3.90 8.01
N ARG A 70 12.56 -5.14 7.82
CA ARG A 70 14.00 -5.49 7.82
C ARG A 70 14.85 -4.59 6.93
N VAL A 71 14.30 -4.14 5.80
CA VAL A 71 15.01 -3.31 4.82
C VAL A 71 14.95 -1.80 5.12
N GLY A 72 14.11 -1.36 6.04
CA GLY A 72 13.96 0.05 6.38
C GLY A 72 12.62 0.41 7.03
N THR A 73 12.50 1.68 7.37
CA THR A 73 11.34 2.24 8.06
C THR A 73 10.64 3.25 7.16
N ALA A 74 9.36 3.03 6.88
CA ALA A 74 8.52 4.03 6.21
C ALA A 74 7.73 4.83 7.25
N LEU A 75 7.66 6.14 7.03
CA LEU A 75 6.90 7.08 7.86
C LEU A 75 5.85 7.78 7.01
N GLY A 76 4.65 7.95 7.57
CA GLY A 76 3.57 8.72 6.96
C GLY A 76 2.92 9.66 7.97
N VAL A 77 2.73 10.92 7.60
CA VAL A 77 1.98 11.86 8.45
C VAL A 77 0.51 11.83 8.09
N SER A 78 -0.31 11.38 9.04
CA SER A 78 -1.74 11.15 8.83
C SER A 78 -2.61 12.41 8.88
N ASP A 79 -2.09 13.53 9.40
CA ASP A 79 -2.71 14.86 9.31
C ASP A 79 -1.81 15.81 8.50
N PRO A 80 -2.09 16.02 7.20
CA PRO A 80 -1.27 16.88 6.35
C PRO A 80 -1.34 18.37 6.73
N HIS A 81 -2.29 18.78 7.59
CA HIS A 81 -2.34 20.15 8.13
C HIS A 81 -1.51 20.33 9.41
N ALA A 82 -1.12 19.24 10.07
CA ALA A 82 -0.26 19.27 11.25
C ALA A 82 1.23 19.30 10.91
N ALA A 83 1.65 18.79 9.74
CA ALA A 83 3.05 18.70 9.34
C ALA A 83 3.67 20.07 8.96
N ALA A 84 4.19 20.81 9.94
CA ALA A 84 5.07 21.94 9.65
C ALA A 84 6.48 21.44 9.27
N GLY A 85 7.17 22.11 8.34
CA GLY A 85 8.48 21.69 7.85
C GLY A 85 9.55 21.48 8.95
N THR A 86 9.47 22.22 10.06
CA THR A 86 10.35 22.06 11.22
C THR A 86 10.19 20.70 11.90
N GLU A 87 8.97 20.16 12.00
CA GLU A 87 8.72 18.85 12.63
C GLU A 87 9.30 17.71 11.79
N LEU A 88 9.15 17.78 10.47
CA LEU A 88 9.69 16.78 9.55
C LEU A 88 11.23 16.73 9.58
N GLY A 89 11.89 17.88 9.71
CA GLY A 89 13.34 17.97 9.89
C GLY A 89 13.80 17.34 11.20
N THR A 90 13.07 17.57 12.29
CA THR A 90 13.33 16.95 13.59
C THR A 90 13.18 15.41 13.54
N ILE A 91 12.22 14.88 12.77
CA ILE A 91 12.08 13.44 12.54
C ILE A 91 13.29 12.89 11.76
N ALA A 92 13.76 13.61 10.73
CA ALA A 92 14.93 13.22 9.96
C ALA A 92 16.21 13.16 10.81
N GLU A 93 16.42 14.14 11.69
CA GLU A 93 17.53 14.15 12.65
C GLU A 93 17.44 12.96 13.62
N ALA A 94 16.26 12.66 14.15
CA ALA A 94 16.03 11.50 15.01
C ALA A 94 16.35 10.18 14.28
N ALA A 95 15.92 10.04 13.02
CA ALA A 95 16.25 8.88 12.20
C ALA A 95 17.77 8.73 12.04
N GLY A 96 18.49 9.83 11.79
CA GLY A 96 19.95 9.85 11.70
C GLY A 96 20.66 9.36 12.97
N ARG A 97 20.15 9.70 14.17
CA ARG A 97 20.72 9.22 15.45
C ARG A 97 20.69 7.70 15.58
N HIS A 98 19.67 7.05 15.03
CA HIS A 98 19.52 5.59 15.00
C HIS A 98 20.21 4.93 13.80
N GLY A 99 20.98 5.69 13.02
CA GLY A 99 21.69 5.18 11.85
C GLY A 99 20.78 4.87 10.67
N LEU A 100 19.66 5.59 10.55
CA LEU A 100 18.76 5.52 9.41
C LEU A 100 19.01 6.73 8.49
N SER A 101 19.01 6.51 7.18
CA SER A 101 19.22 7.55 6.16
C SER A 101 18.08 7.55 5.16
N ALA A 102 17.61 8.74 4.77
CA ALA A 102 16.56 8.86 3.77
C ALA A 102 16.99 8.19 2.46
N GLU A 103 16.11 7.35 1.91
CA GLU A 103 16.30 6.68 0.63
C GLU A 103 15.02 6.86 -0.21
N PRO A 104 14.84 8.03 -0.86
CA PRO A 104 13.62 8.33 -1.63
C PRO A 104 13.25 7.26 -2.67
N VAL A 105 14.23 6.57 -3.24
CA VAL A 105 14.01 5.48 -4.21
C VAL A 105 13.17 4.33 -3.63
N GLY A 106 13.24 4.13 -2.31
CA GLY A 106 12.44 3.14 -1.59
C GLY A 106 11.02 3.59 -1.23
N LEU A 107 10.71 4.89 -1.37
CA LEU A 107 9.38 5.42 -1.10
C LEU A 107 8.48 5.25 -2.32
N GLN A 108 7.39 4.50 -2.14
CA GLN A 108 6.32 4.44 -3.11
C GLN A 108 4.98 4.15 -2.43
N ALA A 109 3.91 4.72 -2.97
CA ALA A 109 2.54 4.45 -2.56
C ALA A 109 1.71 4.04 -3.77
N MET A 110 0.70 3.20 -3.54
CA MET A 110 -0.20 2.72 -4.58
C MET A 110 -1.62 3.19 -4.30
N ARG A 111 -2.38 3.49 -5.35
CA ARG A 111 -3.83 3.63 -5.32
C ARG A 111 -4.45 2.78 -6.42
N ILE A 112 -5.61 2.21 -6.15
CA ILE A 112 -6.38 1.45 -7.13
C ILE A 112 -7.49 2.36 -7.62
N ALA A 113 -7.51 2.68 -8.90
CA ALA A 113 -8.58 3.47 -9.49
C ALA A 113 -9.61 2.54 -10.13
N VAL A 114 -10.88 2.74 -9.81
CA VAL A 114 -12.03 2.03 -10.37
C VAL A 114 -12.93 3.05 -11.06
N GLU A 115 -13.05 2.94 -12.38
CA GLU A 115 -13.87 3.84 -13.18
C GLU A 115 -15.28 3.30 -13.39
N SER A 116 -16.28 4.16 -13.25
CA SER A 116 -17.68 3.80 -13.45
C SER A 116 -18.49 4.91 -14.11
N VAL A 117 -19.53 4.52 -14.85
CA VAL A 117 -20.56 5.46 -15.33
C VAL A 117 -21.47 5.94 -14.21
N GLU A 118 -21.56 5.17 -13.11
CA GLU A 118 -22.35 5.47 -11.93
C GLU A 118 -21.53 5.19 -10.64
N PRO A 119 -20.52 6.01 -10.32
CA PRO A 119 -19.65 5.79 -9.15
C PRO A 119 -20.40 5.60 -7.83
N ALA A 120 -21.53 6.30 -7.66
CA ALA A 120 -22.35 6.21 -6.46
C ALA A 120 -22.94 4.81 -6.22
N ALA A 121 -23.12 4.00 -7.26
CA ALA A 121 -23.58 2.61 -7.15
C ALA A 121 -22.48 1.66 -6.67
N LEU A 122 -21.20 2.00 -6.91
CA LEU A 122 -20.05 1.17 -6.58
C LEU A 122 -19.53 1.42 -5.16
N VAL A 123 -19.64 2.66 -4.67
CA VAL A 123 -19.06 3.09 -3.38
C VAL A 123 -19.54 2.23 -2.20
N PRO A 124 -20.83 1.93 -2.00
CA PRO A 124 -21.27 1.10 -0.88
C PRO A 124 -20.67 -0.30 -0.92
N PHE A 125 -20.62 -0.90 -2.12
CA PHE A 125 -20.04 -2.23 -2.34
C PHE A 125 -18.57 -2.25 -1.93
N TRP A 126 -17.74 -1.39 -2.53
CA TRP A 126 -16.31 -1.33 -2.24
C TRP A 126 -16.00 -0.94 -0.79
N THR A 127 -16.81 -0.09 -0.18
CA THR A 127 -16.70 0.25 1.25
C THR A 127 -16.89 -1.01 2.10
N SER A 128 -17.90 -1.82 1.77
CA SER A 128 -18.25 -3.03 2.52
C SER A 128 -17.23 -4.16 2.35
N VAL A 129 -16.88 -4.52 1.10
CA VAL A 129 -15.99 -5.67 0.85
C VAL A 129 -14.57 -5.41 1.36
N ALA A 130 -14.06 -4.18 1.15
CA ALA A 130 -12.72 -3.81 1.60
C ALA A 130 -12.67 -3.46 3.10
N GLY A 131 -13.83 -3.23 3.74
CA GLY A 131 -13.93 -2.68 5.09
C GLY A 131 -13.28 -1.30 5.21
N TYR A 132 -13.38 -0.49 4.15
CA TYR A 132 -12.76 0.82 4.03
C TYR A 132 -13.69 1.92 4.53
N VAL A 133 -13.15 3.13 4.71
CA VAL A 133 -13.91 4.33 5.05
C VAL A 133 -13.67 5.44 4.01
N PRO A 134 -14.65 6.30 3.72
CA PRO A 134 -14.42 7.49 2.91
C PRO A 134 -13.33 8.37 3.53
N ALA A 135 -12.34 8.78 2.74
CA ALA A 135 -11.21 9.57 3.19
C ALA A 135 -11.60 10.98 3.72
N GLU A 136 -12.75 11.53 3.29
CA GLU A 136 -13.24 12.87 3.66
C GLU A 136 -13.75 13.00 5.11
N ARG A 137 -13.77 11.93 5.91
CA ARG A 137 -14.45 11.91 7.20
C ARG A 137 -13.55 12.18 8.43
N ARG A 138 -12.48 12.97 8.29
CA ARG A 138 -11.56 13.29 9.42
C ARG A 138 -11.12 14.75 9.51
N ALA A 139 -12.06 15.69 9.41
CA ALA A 139 -11.88 17.02 10.02
C ALA A 139 -12.97 17.21 11.07
N GLY A 140 -12.59 17.13 12.35
CA GLY A 140 -13.43 17.66 13.42
C GLY A 140 -13.52 19.18 13.28
N GLY A 141 -14.66 19.69 12.84
CA GLY A 141 -14.90 21.12 12.70
C GLY A 141 -16.24 21.40 12.02
N ALA A 142 -17.10 22.17 12.68
CA ALA A 142 -18.45 22.49 12.25
C ALA A 142 -18.51 23.16 10.86
N GLY A 143 -19.47 22.74 10.03
CA GLY A 143 -19.83 23.45 8.81
C GLY A 143 -20.49 22.56 7.76
N PHE A 144 -21.81 22.41 7.83
CA PHE A 144 -22.61 21.98 6.69
C PHE A 144 -22.48 23.04 5.59
N GLY A 145 -21.85 22.68 4.46
CA GLY A 145 -21.67 23.57 3.33
C GLY A 145 -20.94 22.88 2.19
N ASP A 146 -21.71 22.14 1.39
CA ASP A 146 -21.50 21.89 -0.03
C ASP A 146 -20.04 21.78 -0.54
N ARG A 147 -19.47 20.57 -0.40
CA ARG A 147 -18.36 20.04 -1.21
C ARG A 147 -18.31 18.51 -1.01
N ARG A 148 -19.39 17.82 -1.39
CA ARG A 148 -19.22 16.46 -1.92
C ARG A 148 -18.42 16.66 -3.20
N PHE A 149 -17.45 15.81 -3.47
CA PHE A 149 -16.44 15.97 -4.52
C PHE A 149 -15.28 16.87 -4.08
N ASP A 150 -14.12 16.25 -3.87
CA ASP A 150 -12.85 16.89 -4.16
C ASP A 150 -12.89 17.54 -5.56
N ALA A 151 -11.93 18.41 -5.87
CA ALA A 151 -11.90 19.14 -7.15
C ALA A 151 -11.84 18.25 -8.43
N THR A 152 -11.92 16.93 -8.27
CA THR A 152 -11.66 15.88 -9.26
C THR A 152 -12.89 15.05 -9.59
N GLY A 153 -13.90 15.02 -8.70
CA GLY A 153 -15.13 14.26 -8.91
C GLY A 153 -15.02 12.76 -8.57
N GLU A 154 -14.03 12.35 -7.78
CA GLU A 154 -13.87 10.96 -7.32
C GLU A 154 -14.26 10.76 -5.84
N THR A 155 -14.54 9.53 -5.45
CA THR A 155 -14.70 9.13 -4.04
C THR A 155 -13.54 8.20 -3.67
N VAL A 156 -12.71 8.65 -2.72
CA VAL A 156 -11.59 7.84 -2.21
C VAL A 156 -12.00 7.08 -0.96
N LEU A 157 -11.90 5.75 -1.03
CA LEU A 157 -12.06 4.83 0.09
C LEU A 157 -10.67 4.43 0.60
N ALA A 158 -10.44 4.57 1.89
CA ALA A 158 -9.16 4.28 2.52
C ALA A 158 -9.29 3.19 3.58
N ASP A 159 -8.25 2.36 3.68
CA ASP A 159 -8.04 1.49 4.82
C ASP A 159 -7.99 2.33 6.12
N PRO A 160 -8.84 2.06 7.13
CA PRO A 160 -8.80 2.76 8.41
C PRO A 160 -7.43 2.74 9.09
N LEU A 161 -6.68 1.64 8.88
CA LEU A 161 -5.32 1.46 9.38
C LEU A 161 -4.26 1.93 8.38
N ARG A 162 -4.60 2.38 7.16
CA ARG A 162 -3.62 2.89 6.17
C ARG A 162 -2.46 1.91 5.93
N ARG A 163 -2.77 0.62 5.79
CA ARG A 163 -1.81 -0.44 5.43
C ARG A 163 -2.02 -0.91 3.99
N CYS A 164 -3.26 -0.90 3.52
CA CYS A 164 -3.60 -1.28 2.15
C CYS A 164 -3.86 -0.07 1.25
N PRO A 165 -3.60 -0.18 -0.07
CA PRO A 165 -3.86 0.90 -1.02
C PRO A 165 -5.30 1.42 -0.96
N PRO A 166 -5.53 2.74 -1.01
CA PRO A 166 -6.88 3.28 -1.18
C PRO A 166 -7.47 2.89 -2.53
N ILE A 167 -8.81 2.86 -2.58
CA ILE A 167 -9.60 2.65 -3.78
C ILE A 167 -10.27 3.97 -4.16
N ALA A 168 -9.92 4.53 -5.31
CA ALA A 168 -10.55 5.71 -5.87
C ALA A 168 -11.64 5.30 -6.87
N VAL A 169 -12.90 5.59 -6.55
CA VAL A 169 -14.03 5.36 -7.46
C VAL A 169 -14.34 6.66 -8.20
N ARG A 170 -14.17 6.69 -9.53
CA ARG A 170 -14.31 7.91 -10.33
C ARG A 170 -15.21 7.74 -11.54
N ARG A 171 -15.76 8.86 -12.02
CA ARG A 171 -16.68 8.86 -13.16
C ARG A 171 -15.96 8.65 -14.49
N THR A 172 -16.57 7.87 -15.37
CA THR A 172 -16.25 7.75 -16.79
C THR A 172 -17.54 7.83 -17.61
N ASP A 173 -17.46 8.18 -18.89
CA ASP A 173 -18.60 8.06 -19.82
C ASP A 173 -18.52 6.79 -20.68
N LYS A 174 -17.45 5.99 -20.51
CA LYS A 174 -17.20 4.78 -21.30
C LYS A 174 -17.87 3.55 -20.70
N GLN A 175 -18.87 3.04 -21.41
CA GLN A 175 -19.45 1.72 -21.15
C GLN A 175 -18.46 0.61 -21.52
N ARG A 176 -18.34 -0.39 -20.65
CA ARG A 176 -17.38 -1.51 -20.78
C ARG A 176 -18.04 -2.81 -20.29
N PRO A 177 -19.01 -3.39 -20.98
CA PRO A 177 -19.88 -4.42 -20.41
C PRO A 177 -19.18 -5.74 -20.03
N LEU A 178 -17.96 -6.00 -20.51
CA LEU A 178 -17.24 -7.24 -20.23
C LEU A 178 -16.52 -7.19 -18.87
N ARG A 179 -16.30 -8.38 -18.28
CA ARG A 179 -15.42 -8.61 -17.12
C ARG A 179 -14.04 -7.99 -17.39
N GLN A 180 -13.42 -7.37 -16.40
CA GLN A 180 -12.08 -6.76 -16.58
C GLN A 180 -10.96 -7.76 -16.34
N ARG A 181 -9.73 -7.37 -16.71
CA ARG A 181 -8.52 -8.17 -16.50
C ARG A 181 -7.81 -7.87 -15.18
N ILE A 182 -8.32 -6.95 -14.36
CA ILE A 182 -7.78 -6.67 -13.02
C ILE A 182 -8.89 -6.89 -11.99
N HIS A 183 -8.59 -7.71 -10.98
CA HIS A 183 -9.46 -7.96 -9.82
C HIS A 183 -8.67 -7.80 -8.51
N ILE A 184 -9.39 -7.79 -7.38
CA ILE A 184 -8.81 -7.58 -6.05
C ILE A 184 -9.14 -8.79 -5.18
N ASP A 185 -8.17 -9.31 -4.46
CA ASP A 185 -8.38 -10.34 -3.44
C ASP A 185 -8.29 -9.66 -2.09
N ILE A 186 -9.31 -9.84 -1.25
CA ILE A 186 -9.37 -9.25 0.09
C ILE A 186 -9.64 -10.36 1.09
N SER A 187 -8.78 -10.44 2.11
CA SER A 187 -8.99 -11.34 3.25
C SER A 187 -8.97 -10.56 4.56
N ARG A 188 -9.94 -10.83 5.43
CA ARG A 188 -10.07 -10.18 6.75
C ARG A 188 -10.81 -11.05 7.77
N PRO A 189 -10.56 -10.87 9.09
CA PRO A 189 -11.29 -11.57 10.13
C PRO A 189 -12.80 -11.28 10.09
N GLY A 190 -13.61 -12.31 10.39
CA GLY A 190 -15.08 -12.26 10.28
C GLY A 190 -15.65 -13.26 9.28
N GLY A 191 -14.82 -13.73 8.35
CA GLY A 191 -15.11 -14.84 7.44
C GLY A 191 -16.20 -14.57 6.41
N TRP A 192 -16.46 -15.57 5.56
CA TRP A 192 -17.41 -15.51 4.44
C TRP A 192 -18.81 -15.02 4.83
N SER A 193 -19.35 -15.51 5.95
CA SER A 193 -20.76 -15.30 6.30
C SER A 193 -21.10 -13.85 6.66
N ALA A 194 -20.19 -13.10 7.28
CA ALA A 194 -20.40 -11.69 7.56
C ALA A 194 -20.18 -10.83 6.31
N ASP A 195 -19.20 -11.23 5.49
CA ASP A 195 -18.66 -10.37 4.44
C ASP A 195 -19.39 -10.54 3.11
N GLY A 196 -19.76 -11.77 2.76
CA GLY A 196 -20.54 -12.06 1.57
C GLY A 196 -21.96 -11.50 1.63
N ASP A 197 -22.62 -11.68 2.78
CA ASP A 197 -23.93 -11.09 3.06
C ASP A 197 -23.91 -9.56 3.00
N ALA A 198 -22.86 -8.95 3.57
CA ALA A 198 -22.67 -7.50 3.51
C ALA A 198 -22.40 -7.01 2.09
N ALA A 199 -21.58 -7.75 1.32
CA ALA A 199 -21.32 -7.47 -0.09
C ALA A 199 -22.61 -7.48 -0.91
N SER A 200 -23.47 -8.49 -0.74
CA SER A 200 -24.77 -8.56 -1.41
C SER A 200 -25.72 -7.44 -1.01
N ARG A 201 -25.82 -7.10 0.28
CA ARG A 201 -26.63 -5.96 0.75
C ARG A 201 -26.13 -4.61 0.20
N ALA A 202 -24.83 -4.52 -0.07
CA ALA A 202 -24.20 -3.34 -0.64
C ALA A 202 -24.30 -3.25 -2.17
N GLY A 203 -25.09 -4.13 -2.81
CA GLY A 203 -25.32 -4.14 -4.27
C GLY A 203 -24.42 -5.10 -5.05
N GLY A 204 -23.60 -5.90 -4.37
CA GLY A 204 -22.73 -6.90 -4.98
C GLY A 204 -23.48 -8.13 -5.49
N ARG A 205 -23.00 -8.67 -6.61
CA ARG A 205 -23.48 -9.94 -7.17
C ARG A 205 -22.50 -11.04 -6.83
N TYR A 206 -22.97 -12.08 -6.14
CA TYR A 206 -22.17 -13.28 -5.90
C TYR A 206 -22.08 -14.09 -7.19
N LEU A 207 -20.85 -14.46 -7.58
CA LEU A 207 -20.58 -15.20 -8.82
C LEU A 207 -20.10 -16.63 -8.57
N GLY A 208 -19.88 -17.03 -7.32
CA GLY A 208 -19.25 -18.31 -7.01
C GLY A 208 -17.75 -18.24 -7.26
N GLY A 209 -17.29 -18.34 -8.51
CA GLY A 209 -15.86 -18.43 -8.83
C GLY A 209 -15.23 -19.76 -8.37
N PRO A 210 -13.98 -20.07 -8.76
CA PRO A 210 -13.37 -21.39 -8.54
C PRO A 210 -13.28 -21.79 -7.07
N PHE A 211 -13.12 -20.81 -6.17
CA PHE A 211 -13.01 -21.02 -4.73
C PHE A 211 -14.31 -20.69 -3.99
N GLY A 212 -15.39 -20.36 -4.70
CA GLY A 212 -16.67 -19.99 -4.08
C GLY A 212 -16.66 -18.61 -3.40
N VAL A 213 -15.66 -17.77 -3.68
CA VAL A 213 -15.43 -16.50 -2.96
C VAL A 213 -15.65 -15.22 -3.80
N LEU A 214 -16.05 -15.37 -5.06
CA LEU A 214 -16.05 -14.28 -6.03
C LEU A 214 -17.32 -13.43 -5.97
N PHE A 215 -17.15 -12.12 -5.89
CA PHE A 215 -18.19 -11.11 -6.06
C PHE A 215 -17.87 -10.16 -7.21
N ALA A 216 -18.91 -9.52 -7.73
CA ALA A 216 -18.77 -8.39 -8.63
C ALA A 216 -19.64 -7.21 -8.21
N ASP A 217 -19.14 -6.00 -8.45
CA ASP A 217 -19.94 -4.79 -8.35
C ASP A 217 -20.95 -4.65 -9.51
N ALA A 218 -21.70 -3.54 -9.52
CA ALA A 218 -22.71 -3.25 -10.54
C ALA A 218 -22.15 -3.16 -11.97
N ASP A 219 -20.87 -2.78 -12.12
CA ASP A 219 -20.21 -2.68 -13.41
C ASP A 219 -19.50 -3.98 -13.80
N GLY A 220 -19.44 -4.98 -12.92
CA GLY A 220 -18.75 -6.24 -13.15
C GLY A 220 -17.25 -6.17 -12.85
N ASN A 221 -16.80 -5.24 -12.00
CA ASN A 221 -15.46 -5.33 -11.41
C ASN A 221 -15.48 -6.39 -10.32
N GLU A 222 -14.45 -7.23 -10.30
CA GLU A 222 -14.43 -8.42 -9.47
C GLU A 222 -13.56 -8.29 -8.24
N VAL A 223 -14.00 -8.96 -7.18
CA VAL A 223 -13.28 -9.09 -5.91
C VAL A 223 -13.49 -10.47 -5.33
N ASP A 224 -12.40 -11.14 -4.94
CA ASP A 224 -12.46 -12.34 -4.13
C ASP A 224 -12.48 -11.95 -2.65
N VAL A 225 -13.57 -12.30 -1.96
CA VAL A 225 -13.74 -12.07 -0.52
C VAL A 225 -13.29 -13.33 0.21
N VAL A 226 -11.99 -13.45 0.41
CA VAL A 226 -11.33 -14.66 0.88
C VAL A 226 -11.48 -14.79 2.41
N PRO A 227 -12.10 -15.86 2.92
CA PRO A 227 -12.30 -16.03 4.35
C PRO A 227 -10.97 -16.08 5.11
N ALA A 228 -10.86 -15.31 6.18
CA ALA A 228 -9.78 -15.46 7.15
C ALA A 228 -10.22 -16.36 8.29
N GLY A 229 -9.30 -17.20 8.77
CA GLY A 229 -9.46 -18.00 9.98
C GLY A 229 -8.27 -17.84 10.91
N PRO A 230 -8.33 -18.39 12.14
CA PRO A 230 -7.15 -18.50 12.98
C PRO A 230 -6.08 -19.35 12.27
N VAL A 231 -4.79 -19.01 12.43
CA VAL A 231 -3.68 -19.74 11.78
C VAL A 231 -3.62 -21.21 12.21
N GLY A 232 -4.07 -21.52 13.42
CA GLY A 232 -4.20 -22.87 13.93
C GLY A 232 -5.18 -22.96 15.09
N THR A 233 -5.32 -24.17 15.64
CA THR A 233 -6.13 -24.43 16.84
C THR A 233 -5.28 -24.50 18.12
N ASP A 234 -3.97 -24.30 18.00
CA ASP A 234 -3.03 -24.32 19.13
C ASP A 234 -3.10 -22.99 19.89
N GLU A 235 -3.09 -23.05 21.22
CA GLU A 235 -3.01 -21.88 22.10
C GLU A 235 -1.76 -21.04 21.80
N ALA A 236 -0.68 -21.67 21.34
CA ALA A 236 0.59 -21.01 21.02
C ALA A 236 0.50 -19.92 19.92
N ALA A 237 -0.52 -19.96 19.06
CA ALA A 237 -0.74 -18.94 18.03
C ALA A 237 -2.22 -18.51 17.93
N ALA A 238 -2.96 -18.60 19.05
CA ALA A 238 -4.40 -18.35 19.10
C ALA A 238 -4.79 -16.93 18.65
N ASP A 239 -3.90 -15.94 18.82
CA ASP A 239 -4.18 -14.56 18.44
C ASP A 239 -3.99 -14.28 16.94
N TRP A 240 -3.34 -15.20 16.21
CA TRP A 240 -2.93 -15.00 14.83
C TRP A 240 -3.99 -15.45 13.82
N TRP A 241 -4.17 -14.66 12.76
CA TRP A 241 -5.12 -14.88 11.66
C TRP A 241 -4.41 -15.17 10.34
N ALA A 242 -4.87 -16.20 9.63
CA ALA A 242 -4.43 -16.54 8.27
C ALA A 242 -5.27 -15.79 7.22
N MET A 243 -4.61 -14.93 6.44
CA MET A 243 -5.18 -14.04 5.43
C MET A 243 -4.27 -13.94 4.20
N PHE A 244 -3.79 -15.08 3.66
CA PHE A 244 -2.56 -15.17 2.86
C PHE A 244 -1.28 -14.71 3.59
N THR A 245 -1.37 -13.94 4.67
CA THR A 245 -0.31 -13.69 5.64
C THR A 245 -0.80 -14.20 7.00
N ALA A 246 0.11 -14.58 7.89
CA ALA A 246 -0.26 -14.69 9.30
C ALA A 246 -0.13 -13.31 9.92
N ALA A 247 -1.21 -12.77 10.50
CA ALA A 247 -1.20 -11.46 11.12
C ALA A 247 -1.92 -11.42 12.46
N VAL A 248 -1.49 -10.49 13.32
CA VAL A 248 -2.10 -10.19 14.61
C VAL A 248 -2.10 -8.68 14.84
N GLY A 249 -3.13 -8.17 15.52
CA GLY A 249 -3.22 -6.77 15.93
C GLY A 249 -3.38 -6.68 17.44
N TYR A 250 -2.59 -5.85 18.11
CA TYR A 250 -2.70 -5.64 19.56
C TYR A 250 -3.07 -4.20 19.88
N ARG A 251 -4.10 -4.01 20.71
CA ARG A 251 -4.46 -2.69 21.22
C ARG A 251 -3.37 -2.16 22.14
N VAL A 252 -2.98 -0.91 21.92
CA VAL A 252 -1.98 -0.21 22.75
C VAL A 252 -2.58 1.09 23.30
N SER A 253 -2.18 1.45 24.51
CA SER A 253 -2.68 2.65 25.20
C SER A 253 -2.11 3.97 24.67
N GLY A 254 -1.00 3.91 23.93
CA GLY A 254 -0.35 5.09 23.38
C GLY A 254 0.94 4.76 22.62
N PRO A 255 1.59 5.76 22.02
CA PRO A 255 2.73 5.57 21.13
C PRO A 255 3.97 4.99 21.84
N ALA A 256 4.20 5.33 23.13
CA ALA A 256 5.33 4.79 23.87
C ALA A 256 5.22 3.27 24.08
N ARG A 257 4.00 2.79 24.43
CA ARG A 257 3.71 1.35 24.55
C ARG A 257 3.79 0.65 23.19
N ALA A 258 3.39 1.34 22.12
CA ALA A 258 3.52 0.83 20.75
C ALA A 258 4.99 0.61 20.36
N ALA A 259 5.86 1.59 20.64
CA ALA A 259 7.29 1.49 20.38
C ALA A 259 7.98 0.41 21.23
N GLU A 260 7.62 0.31 22.52
CA GLU A 260 8.12 -0.74 23.42
C GLU A 260 7.79 -2.14 22.87
N PHE A 261 6.52 -2.38 22.49
CA PHE A 261 6.11 -3.66 21.93
C PHE A 261 6.76 -3.93 20.56
N ALA A 262 6.86 -2.92 19.70
CA ALA A 262 7.53 -3.04 18.41
C ALA A 262 9.02 -3.41 18.53
N GLY A 263 9.70 -2.86 19.55
CA GLY A 263 11.08 -3.23 19.90
C GLY A 263 11.18 -4.72 20.26
N LEU A 264 10.32 -5.20 21.17
CA LEU A 264 10.29 -6.62 21.55
C LEU A 264 10.03 -7.55 20.35
N VAL A 265 9.06 -7.21 19.49
CA VAL A 265 8.78 -8.01 18.28
C VAL A 265 9.98 -8.02 17.34
N SER A 266 10.65 -6.88 17.17
CA SER A 266 11.85 -6.76 16.32
C SER A 266 13.02 -7.57 16.86
N ASP A 267 13.21 -7.58 18.19
CA ASP A 267 14.24 -8.39 18.86
C ASP A 267 13.97 -9.89 18.66
N LEU A 268 12.72 -10.34 18.85
CA LEU A 268 12.33 -11.73 18.66
C LEU A 268 12.48 -12.20 17.20
N ALA A 269 12.23 -11.30 16.23
CA ALA A 269 12.32 -11.59 14.80
C ALA A 269 13.77 -11.62 14.26
N ALA A 270 14.73 -11.01 14.96
CA ALA A 270 16.09 -10.79 14.46
C ALA A 270 16.78 -12.09 14.01
N ASP A 271 16.71 -13.13 14.85
CA ASP A 271 17.34 -14.44 14.61
C ASP A 271 16.37 -15.52 14.07
N SER A 272 15.16 -15.12 13.68
CA SER A 272 14.09 -16.02 13.22
C SER A 272 13.67 -15.69 11.78
N MET A 273 12.39 -15.41 11.55
CA MET A 273 11.85 -14.95 10.28
C MET A 273 11.57 -13.44 10.31
N ALA A 274 11.60 -12.80 9.15
CA ALA A 274 11.25 -11.39 9.04
C ALA A 274 9.76 -11.18 9.35
N LEU A 275 9.46 -10.22 10.22
CA LEU A 275 8.11 -9.76 10.50
C LEU A 275 7.95 -8.34 9.97
N ARG A 276 6.73 -7.96 9.64
CA ARG A 276 6.34 -6.59 9.32
C ARG A 276 5.62 -6.03 10.54
N VAL A 277 6.03 -4.87 11.03
CA VAL A 277 5.43 -4.26 12.23
C VAL A 277 4.93 -2.87 11.87
N ASP A 278 3.62 -2.64 11.96
CA ASP A 278 2.97 -1.39 11.61
C ASP A 278 2.36 -0.77 12.86
N LEU A 279 2.86 0.41 13.25
CA LEU A 279 2.39 1.16 14.40
C LEU A 279 1.37 2.19 13.89
N ARG A 280 0.16 2.11 14.43
CA ARG A 280 -0.94 3.04 14.17
C ARG A 280 -1.47 3.60 15.49
N PRO A 281 -2.19 4.74 15.47
CA PRO A 281 -2.85 5.24 16.66
C PRO A 281 -3.72 4.17 17.34
N GLY A 282 -3.28 3.70 18.51
CA GLY A 282 -3.96 2.74 19.35
C GLY A 282 -3.81 1.25 18.98
N VAL A 283 -3.07 0.89 17.92
CA VAL A 283 -2.86 -0.53 17.55
C VAL A 283 -1.47 -0.75 16.94
N VAL A 284 -0.85 -1.89 17.27
CA VAL A 284 0.32 -2.41 16.55
C VAL A 284 -0.11 -3.66 15.79
N VAL A 285 0.12 -3.68 14.48
CA VAL A 285 -0.14 -4.85 13.63
C VAL A 285 1.19 -5.52 13.29
N VAL A 286 1.24 -6.84 13.45
CA VAL A 286 2.39 -7.67 13.10
C VAL A 286 1.94 -8.68 12.06
N ASP A 287 2.70 -8.84 10.97
CA ASP A 287 2.42 -9.88 9.97
C ASP A 287 3.67 -10.46 9.31
N THR A 288 3.54 -11.63 8.68
CA THR A 288 4.67 -12.37 8.09
C THR A 288 5.00 -11.97 6.66
N GLY A 289 4.15 -11.20 6.00
CA GLY A 289 4.06 -11.13 4.54
C GLY A 289 3.41 -12.37 3.93
N LYS A 290 3.09 -12.27 2.63
CA LYS A 290 2.35 -13.29 1.88
C LYS A 290 3.05 -14.65 1.99
N ASP A 291 2.32 -15.62 2.53
CA ASP A 291 2.58 -17.05 2.67
C ASP A 291 3.87 -17.43 3.39
N ASN A 292 4.62 -16.45 3.92
CA ASN A 292 5.91 -16.69 4.58
C ASN A 292 5.79 -17.51 5.85
N TRP A 293 4.64 -17.50 6.50
CA TRP A 293 4.36 -18.28 7.70
C TRP A 293 4.31 -19.80 7.45
N GLU A 294 4.12 -20.22 6.19
CA GLU A 294 3.99 -21.63 5.81
C GLU A 294 5.32 -22.29 5.39
N ILE A 295 6.40 -21.51 5.19
CA ILE A 295 7.56 -21.96 4.40
C ILE A 295 8.50 -22.92 5.15
N ASP A 296 8.88 -22.60 6.39
CA ASP A 296 10.01 -23.30 7.06
C ASP A 296 9.79 -23.64 8.53
N GLY A 297 8.53 -23.57 9.00
CA GLY A 297 8.12 -24.02 10.33
C GLY A 297 8.57 -23.14 11.50
N ARG A 298 9.34 -22.05 11.25
CA ARG A 298 9.77 -21.10 12.29
C ARG A 298 8.63 -20.27 12.87
N PHE A 299 7.53 -20.14 12.12
CA PHE A 299 6.41 -19.29 12.47
C PHE A 299 5.81 -19.63 13.84
N ALA A 300 5.52 -20.91 14.13
CA ALA A 300 4.79 -21.27 15.35
C ALA A 300 5.51 -20.83 16.64
N ALA A 301 6.82 -21.07 16.72
CA ALA A 301 7.62 -20.66 17.87
C ALA A 301 7.73 -19.13 17.99
N LEU A 302 7.86 -18.41 16.87
CA LEU A 302 7.91 -16.95 16.89
C LEU A 302 6.55 -16.33 17.26
N ALA A 303 5.46 -16.91 16.75
CA ALA A 303 4.10 -16.50 17.06
C ALA A 303 3.81 -16.62 18.57
N GLU A 304 4.23 -17.72 19.19
CA GLU A 304 4.12 -17.95 20.64
C GLU A 304 4.90 -16.90 21.44
N GLN A 305 6.13 -16.61 21.03
CA GLN A 305 6.97 -15.61 21.71
C GLN A 305 6.38 -14.21 21.61
N VAL A 306 5.90 -13.80 20.42
CA VAL A 306 5.26 -12.50 20.20
C VAL A 306 3.97 -12.38 21.02
N GLN A 307 3.15 -13.42 21.04
CA GLN A 307 1.92 -13.47 21.84
C GLN A 307 2.21 -13.38 23.34
N GLY A 308 3.17 -14.16 23.83
CA GLY A 308 3.62 -14.11 25.22
C GLY A 308 4.16 -12.73 25.62
N ALA A 309 4.91 -12.08 24.73
CA ALA A 309 5.39 -10.71 24.94
C ALA A 309 4.23 -9.70 25.02
N ALA A 310 3.27 -9.77 24.11
CA ALA A 310 2.09 -8.91 24.11
C ALA A 310 1.27 -9.06 25.40
N HIS A 311 1.00 -10.31 25.81
CA HIS A 311 0.27 -10.62 27.04
C HIS A 311 1.02 -10.18 28.30
N SER A 312 2.34 -10.30 28.33
CA SER A 312 3.17 -9.82 29.45
C SER A 312 3.11 -8.30 29.61
N LEU A 313 2.88 -7.57 28.52
CA LEU A 313 2.62 -6.12 28.52
C LEU A 313 1.14 -5.77 28.79
N GLY A 314 0.27 -6.77 29.01
CA GLY A 314 -1.16 -6.59 29.22
C GLY A 314 -1.92 -6.14 27.97
N LEU A 315 -1.37 -6.37 26.77
CA LEU A 315 -2.04 -6.04 25.52
C LEU A 315 -3.09 -7.10 25.19
N SER A 316 -4.17 -6.67 24.53
CA SER A 316 -5.23 -7.57 24.08
C SER A 316 -5.26 -7.65 22.56
N PRO A 317 -5.45 -8.84 21.98
CA PRO A 317 -5.60 -8.99 20.55
C PRO A 317 -6.89 -8.32 20.07
N ASP A 318 -6.82 -7.64 18.93
CA ASP A 318 -7.94 -7.03 18.23
C ASP A 318 -7.82 -7.29 16.72
N PRO A 319 -8.59 -8.26 16.19
CA PRO A 319 -8.55 -8.61 14.77
C PRO A 319 -9.38 -7.67 13.90
N SER A 320 -10.17 -6.74 14.47
CA SER A 320 -11.18 -5.97 13.73
C SER A 320 -10.60 -5.08 12.62
N GLY A 321 -9.35 -4.64 12.77
CA GLY A 321 -8.65 -3.82 11.80
C GLY A 321 -7.87 -4.62 10.75
N LEU A 322 -7.61 -5.90 10.99
CA LEU A 322 -6.76 -6.73 10.15
C LEU A 322 -7.35 -6.94 8.76
N ARG A 323 -6.49 -6.88 7.75
CA ARG A 323 -6.82 -7.16 6.37
C ARG A 323 -5.55 -7.43 5.56
N PHE A 324 -5.75 -8.15 4.47
CA PHE A 324 -4.78 -8.35 3.41
C PHE A 324 -5.43 -8.03 2.06
N LEU A 325 -4.65 -7.43 1.16
CA LEU A 325 -5.06 -7.11 -0.19
C LEU A 325 -4.01 -7.63 -1.18
N GLN A 326 -4.47 -8.35 -2.19
CA GLN A 326 -3.68 -8.75 -3.36
C GLN A 326 -4.39 -8.27 -4.63
N LEU A 327 -3.62 -7.92 -5.67
CA LEU A 327 -4.16 -7.64 -6.99
C LEU A 327 -3.99 -8.86 -7.88
N GLY A 328 -5.01 -9.19 -8.67
CA GLY A 328 -4.92 -10.17 -9.75
C GLY A 328 -4.91 -9.49 -11.11
N VAL A 329 -3.96 -9.86 -11.97
CA VAL A 329 -3.86 -9.41 -13.36
C VAL A 329 -3.98 -10.62 -14.29
N ASP A 330 -5.02 -10.64 -15.10
CA ASP A 330 -5.23 -11.67 -16.10
C ASP A 330 -4.40 -11.36 -17.35
N ALA A 331 -3.64 -12.34 -17.82
CA ALA A 331 -2.76 -12.19 -18.98
C ALA A 331 -2.74 -13.46 -19.84
N VAL A 332 -2.61 -13.28 -21.14
CA VAL A 332 -2.37 -14.36 -22.10
C VAL A 332 -0.90 -14.77 -22.07
N ASP A 333 0.00 -13.81 -22.15
CA ASP A 333 1.45 -13.94 -22.01
C ASP A 333 1.87 -13.46 -20.61
N ILE A 334 1.68 -14.33 -19.63
CA ILE A 334 2.04 -14.06 -18.23
C ILE A 334 3.51 -13.64 -18.09
N PRO A 335 4.51 -14.34 -18.68
CA PRO A 335 5.91 -13.90 -18.57
C PRO A 335 6.14 -12.46 -19.02
N LEU A 336 5.56 -12.05 -20.15
CA LEU A 336 5.73 -10.70 -20.69
C LEU A 336 5.04 -9.63 -19.82
N VAL A 337 3.77 -9.85 -19.45
CA VAL A 337 3.01 -8.93 -18.59
C VAL A 337 3.67 -8.83 -17.21
N ARG A 338 4.06 -9.96 -16.61
CA ARG A 338 4.73 -9.99 -15.31
C ARG A 338 6.02 -9.18 -15.31
N GLU A 339 6.84 -9.29 -16.36
CA GLU A 339 8.11 -8.57 -16.44
C GLU A 339 7.92 -7.05 -16.51
N PHE A 340 6.87 -6.59 -17.22
CA PHE A 340 6.48 -5.18 -17.21
C PHE A 340 6.13 -4.70 -15.80
N TRP A 341 5.20 -5.37 -15.12
CA TRP A 341 4.74 -4.96 -13.78
C TRP A 341 5.85 -5.05 -12.74
N ARG A 342 6.66 -6.13 -12.79
CA ARG A 342 7.82 -6.32 -11.92
C ARG A 342 8.78 -5.14 -12.03
N THR A 343 9.10 -4.73 -13.25
CA THR A 343 10.07 -3.67 -13.52
C THR A 343 9.51 -2.29 -13.23
N ALA A 344 8.25 -2.04 -13.58
CA ALA A 344 7.58 -0.75 -13.34
C ALA A 344 7.40 -0.45 -11.84
N LEU A 345 7.12 -1.47 -11.03
CA LEU A 345 6.89 -1.35 -9.58
C LEU A 345 8.14 -1.58 -8.71
N ASP A 346 9.27 -1.96 -9.31
CA ASP A 346 10.48 -2.40 -8.60
C ASP A 346 10.28 -3.63 -7.72
N TYR A 347 9.39 -4.51 -8.16
CA TYR A 347 9.08 -5.73 -7.44
C TYR A 347 10.05 -6.84 -7.83
N ARG A 348 9.98 -7.94 -7.09
CA ARG A 348 10.66 -9.19 -7.44
C ARG A 348 9.64 -10.29 -7.68
N ASN A 349 10.01 -11.29 -8.45
CA ASN A 349 9.21 -12.51 -8.55
C ASN A 349 9.13 -13.17 -7.16
N ASP A 350 7.98 -13.74 -6.85
CA ASP A 350 7.85 -14.64 -5.71
C ASP A 350 8.81 -15.83 -5.91
N PRO A 351 9.62 -16.20 -4.90
CA PRO A 351 10.61 -17.26 -5.04
C PRO A 351 10.00 -18.68 -5.08
N ARG A 352 8.71 -18.84 -4.73
CA ARG A 352 8.07 -20.15 -4.66
C ARG A 352 7.79 -20.70 -6.05
N ALA A 353 8.11 -21.99 -6.24
CA ALA A 353 7.94 -22.65 -7.53
C ALA A 353 6.46 -22.69 -7.95
N GLY A 354 6.19 -22.34 -9.21
CA GLY A 354 4.84 -22.35 -9.78
C GLY A 354 3.97 -21.15 -9.40
N VAL A 355 4.45 -20.26 -8.52
CA VAL A 355 3.77 -19.01 -8.19
C VAL A 355 4.12 -17.95 -9.24
N THR A 356 3.08 -17.30 -9.78
CA THR A 356 3.26 -16.27 -10.81
C THR A 356 3.48 -14.88 -10.22
N ASP A 357 3.22 -14.72 -8.93
CA ASP A 357 3.22 -13.45 -8.23
C ASP A 357 4.52 -12.67 -8.32
N ILE A 358 4.35 -11.35 -8.20
CA ILE A 358 5.42 -10.43 -7.84
C ILE A 358 5.12 -9.81 -6.47
N ILE A 359 6.17 -9.61 -5.69
CA ILE A 359 6.11 -9.07 -4.34
C ILE A 359 7.00 -7.85 -4.21
N ASP A 360 6.53 -6.87 -3.45
CA ASP A 360 7.37 -5.74 -3.04
C ASP A 360 8.53 -6.27 -2.18
N PRO A 361 9.80 -6.13 -2.62
CA PRO A 361 10.94 -6.54 -1.80
C PRO A 361 11.02 -5.78 -0.47
N ARG A 362 10.37 -4.61 -0.37
CA ARG A 362 10.31 -3.79 0.83
C ARG A 362 9.14 -4.14 1.73
N GLY A 363 8.10 -4.79 1.18
CA GLY A 363 6.95 -5.28 1.94
C GLY A 363 5.95 -4.19 2.34
N PHE A 364 5.86 -3.08 1.60
CA PHE A 364 4.85 -2.03 1.84
C PHE A 364 3.69 -2.12 0.85
N GLY A 365 3.96 -2.45 -0.41
CA GLY A 365 2.92 -2.61 -1.42
C GLY A 365 2.28 -4.01 -1.44
N PRO A 366 1.06 -4.14 -2.02
CA PRO A 366 0.38 -5.42 -2.14
C PRO A 366 1.09 -6.33 -3.15
N PRO A 367 1.06 -7.66 -2.97
CA PRO A 367 1.45 -8.60 -4.03
C PRO A 367 0.54 -8.50 -5.25
N ILE A 368 1.09 -8.80 -6.43
CA ILE A 368 0.32 -8.92 -7.67
C ILE A 368 0.46 -10.33 -8.21
N MET A 369 -0.65 -11.06 -8.31
CA MET A 369 -0.76 -12.38 -8.92
C MET A 369 -1.09 -12.24 -10.41
N PHE A 370 -0.53 -13.12 -11.25
CA PHE A 370 -0.88 -13.19 -12.67
C PHE A 370 -1.62 -14.47 -12.99
N GLN A 371 -2.82 -14.34 -13.54
CA GLN A 371 -3.70 -15.47 -13.87
C GLN A 371 -3.81 -15.64 -15.38
N HIS A 372 -4.01 -16.88 -15.82
CA HIS A 372 -4.12 -17.18 -17.24
C HIS A 372 -5.44 -16.64 -17.80
N LEU A 373 -5.33 -15.88 -18.88
CA LEU A 373 -6.44 -15.53 -19.74
C LEU A 373 -6.39 -16.38 -21.02
N GLU A 374 -7.52 -16.99 -21.36
CA GLU A 374 -7.68 -17.71 -22.60
C GLU A 374 -7.43 -16.79 -23.81
N PRO A 375 -6.50 -17.14 -24.73
CA PRO A 375 -6.22 -16.32 -25.92
C PRO A 375 -7.45 -16.05 -26.79
N ALA A 376 -8.42 -16.96 -26.78
CA ALA A 376 -9.65 -16.88 -27.54
C ALA A 376 -10.65 -15.83 -27.01
N ASP A 377 -10.44 -15.29 -25.80
CA ASP A 377 -11.28 -14.24 -25.21
C ASP A 377 -10.91 -12.85 -25.77
N THR A 378 -10.96 -12.71 -27.09
CA THR A 378 -10.52 -11.52 -27.82
C THR A 378 -11.32 -10.28 -27.45
N ALA A 379 -12.63 -10.43 -27.26
CA ALA A 379 -13.51 -9.32 -26.88
C ALA A 379 -13.09 -8.70 -25.53
N ARG A 380 -12.76 -9.54 -24.54
CA ARG A 380 -12.30 -9.06 -23.23
C ARG A 380 -10.93 -8.40 -23.30
N ARG A 381 -10.04 -8.90 -24.15
CA ARG A 381 -8.70 -8.32 -24.38
C ARG A 381 -8.75 -6.95 -25.05
N GLU A 382 -9.65 -6.76 -26.01
CA GLU A 382 -9.81 -5.48 -26.74
C GLU A 382 -10.49 -4.40 -25.89
N GLN A 383 -11.27 -4.79 -24.87
CA GLN A 383 -11.87 -3.85 -23.94
C GLN A 383 -10.81 -3.23 -23.00
N PRO A 384 -10.73 -1.89 -22.87
CA PRO A 384 -9.91 -1.25 -21.85
C PRO A 384 -10.42 -1.54 -20.43
N ASN A 385 -9.51 -1.74 -19.47
CA ASN A 385 -9.91 -1.99 -18.08
C ASN A 385 -10.57 -0.78 -17.41
N ARG A 386 -11.53 -1.03 -16.51
CA ARG A 386 -12.07 -0.05 -15.53
C ARG A 386 -11.15 0.15 -14.33
N THR A 387 -10.46 -0.92 -13.95
CA THR A 387 -9.54 -0.92 -12.82
C THR A 387 -8.12 -0.69 -13.32
N HIS A 388 -7.40 0.23 -12.71
CA HIS A 388 -5.99 0.47 -12.99
C HIS A 388 -5.21 0.85 -11.73
N VAL A 389 -3.90 0.74 -11.81
CA VAL A 389 -2.98 1.06 -10.70
C VAL A 389 -2.41 2.45 -10.91
N GLU A 390 -2.39 3.25 -9.85
CA GLU A 390 -1.67 4.52 -9.78
C GLU A 390 -0.52 4.39 -8.78
N LEU A 391 0.70 4.56 -9.26
CA LEU A 391 1.94 4.49 -8.50
C LEU A 391 2.46 5.90 -8.22
N PHE A 392 2.56 6.24 -6.94
CA PHE A 392 3.10 7.52 -6.45
C PHE A 392 4.53 7.29 -5.99
N VAL A 393 5.47 7.96 -6.62
CA VAL A 393 6.90 7.91 -6.29
C VAL A 393 7.45 9.33 -6.22
N PRO A 394 8.58 9.57 -5.55
CA PRO A 394 9.32 10.82 -5.68
C PRO A 394 9.50 11.24 -7.15
N GLU A 395 9.35 12.53 -7.45
CA GLU A 395 9.48 13.03 -8.83
C GLU A 395 10.87 12.76 -9.43
N THR A 396 11.89 12.65 -8.58
CA THR A 396 13.26 12.27 -8.95
C THR A 396 13.39 10.81 -9.40
N VAL A 397 12.42 9.97 -9.08
CA VAL A 397 12.39 8.53 -9.38
C VAL A 397 11.43 8.21 -10.54
N ALA A 398 10.38 9.02 -10.73
CA ALA A 398 9.31 8.77 -11.69
C ALA A 398 9.80 8.51 -13.12
N ALA A 399 10.73 9.33 -13.63
CA ALA A 399 11.26 9.19 -14.98
C ALA A 399 12.02 7.86 -15.18
N GLU A 400 12.70 7.36 -14.15
CA GLU A 400 13.38 6.07 -14.20
C GLU A 400 12.38 4.91 -14.24
N ARG A 401 11.32 4.98 -13.41
CA ARG A 401 10.23 3.99 -13.43
C ARG A 401 9.55 3.90 -14.80
N VAL A 402 9.27 5.05 -15.41
CA VAL A 402 8.72 5.12 -16.78
C VAL A 402 9.66 4.46 -17.79
N ARG A 403 10.97 4.80 -17.76
CA ARG A 403 11.95 4.16 -18.65
C ARG A 403 11.98 2.64 -18.48
N ALA A 404 12.03 2.18 -17.23
CA ALA A 404 12.09 0.76 -16.89
C ALA A 404 10.84 0.01 -17.40
N ALA A 405 9.65 0.60 -17.23
CA ALA A 405 8.39 0.08 -17.76
C ALA A 405 8.38 0.03 -19.30
N THR A 406 8.87 1.07 -19.98
CA THR A 406 8.93 1.06 -21.46
C THR A 406 9.95 0.08 -22.02
N ALA A 407 11.05 -0.17 -21.31
CA ALA A 407 12.08 -1.13 -21.73
C ALA A 407 11.57 -2.58 -21.76
N THR A 408 10.46 -2.86 -21.09
CA THR A 408 9.82 -4.18 -21.00
C THR A 408 8.56 -4.28 -21.87
N GLY A 409 8.40 -3.39 -22.85
CA GLY A 409 7.29 -3.41 -23.81
C GLY A 409 6.11 -2.50 -23.46
N GLY A 410 6.21 -1.73 -22.36
CA GLY A 410 5.23 -0.73 -21.99
C GLY A 410 5.08 0.40 -23.01
N GLN A 411 3.87 0.88 -23.21
CA GLN A 411 3.57 1.98 -24.13
C GLN A 411 3.10 3.22 -23.38
N ILE A 412 3.75 4.36 -23.60
CA ILE A 412 3.31 5.64 -23.03
C ILE A 412 2.11 6.15 -23.83
N VAL A 413 0.99 6.37 -23.15
CA VAL A 413 -0.25 6.95 -23.71
C VAL A 413 -0.23 8.47 -23.58
N SER A 414 0.26 8.98 -22.45
CA SER A 414 0.40 10.41 -22.20
C SER A 414 1.52 10.68 -21.20
N ALA A 415 2.20 11.81 -21.38
CA ALA A 415 3.26 12.28 -20.50
C ALA A 415 2.99 13.74 -20.01
N PRO A 416 3.62 14.18 -18.90
CA PRO A 416 3.47 15.53 -18.38
C PRO A 416 3.88 16.58 -19.42
N GLY A 417 3.09 17.64 -19.55
CA GLY A 417 3.39 18.76 -20.46
C GLY A 417 3.15 18.47 -21.95
N GLU A 418 2.76 17.25 -22.32
CA GLU A 418 2.35 16.94 -23.69
C GLU A 418 0.85 17.25 -23.88
N PRO A 419 0.46 18.03 -24.91
CA PRO A 419 -0.94 18.16 -25.26
C PRO A 419 -1.46 16.79 -25.70
N THR A 420 -2.53 16.32 -25.06
CA THR A 420 -3.17 15.04 -25.37
C THR A 420 -3.54 14.98 -26.85
N ARG A 421 -2.75 14.25 -27.65
CA ARG A 421 -2.98 14.13 -29.10
C ARG A 421 -4.31 13.42 -29.35
N GLY A 422 -5.29 14.14 -29.90
CA GLY A 422 -6.48 13.54 -30.53
C GLY A 422 -7.84 13.77 -29.88
N ARG A 423 -7.97 14.49 -28.75
CA ARG A 423 -9.28 14.92 -28.25
C ARG A 423 -9.55 16.38 -28.62
N ARG A 424 -10.60 16.63 -29.42
CA ARG A 424 -11.14 18.00 -29.58
C ARG A 424 -11.51 18.53 -28.19
N GLN A 425 -10.93 19.66 -27.79
CA GLN A 425 -11.13 20.31 -26.49
C GLN A 425 -12.57 20.83 -26.24
N ASN A 426 -13.53 20.58 -27.13
CA ASN A 426 -14.88 21.17 -27.10
C ASN A 426 -16.03 20.14 -26.95
N GLY A 427 -15.75 18.94 -26.45
CA GLY A 427 -16.78 17.97 -26.04
C GLY A 427 -16.93 17.92 -24.51
N PRO A 428 -18.05 17.40 -23.95
CA PRO A 428 -18.20 17.17 -22.50
C PRO A 428 -17.09 16.29 -21.91
N ASP A 429 -16.38 15.56 -22.78
CA ASP A 429 -15.17 14.76 -22.58
C ASP A 429 -13.87 15.56 -22.27
N ALA A 430 -13.90 16.89 -22.28
CA ALA A 430 -12.73 17.74 -22.02
C ALA A 430 -12.35 17.88 -20.53
N ARG A 431 -13.06 17.19 -19.62
CA ARG A 431 -12.87 17.29 -18.16
C ARG A 431 -12.54 15.98 -17.45
N VAL A 432 -12.00 14.98 -18.15
CA VAL A 432 -11.34 13.86 -17.47
C VAL A 432 -9.86 14.19 -17.36
N ASP A 433 -9.60 15.26 -16.62
CA ASP A 433 -8.31 15.48 -16.00
C ASP A 433 -8.22 14.38 -14.94
N THR A 434 -7.36 13.37 -15.10
CA THR A 434 -7.17 12.34 -14.08
C THR A 434 -6.91 13.07 -12.78
N GLY A 435 -7.71 12.81 -11.74
CA GLY A 435 -7.92 13.63 -10.54
C GLY A 435 -6.71 14.00 -9.66
N ALA A 436 -5.50 13.97 -10.17
CA ALA A 436 -4.27 14.32 -9.47
C ALA A 436 -3.33 15.27 -10.27
N THR A 437 -3.68 15.59 -11.53
CA THR A 437 -2.81 16.30 -12.51
C THR A 437 -2.46 17.74 -12.15
N GLY A 438 -3.23 18.40 -11.28
CA GLY A 438 -2.84 19.71 -10.74
C GLY A 438 -1.70 19.65 -9.71
N ARG A 439 -1.43 18.47 -9.12
CA ARG A 439 -0.48 18.30 -8.01
C ARG A 439 0.75 17.46 -8.35
N TYR A 440 0.66 16.56 -9.33
CA TYR A 440 1.73 15.62 -9.67
C TYR A 440 2.05 15.59 -11.17
N GLN A 441 3.32 15.37 -11.50
CA GLN A 441 3.70 14.99 -12.86
C GLN A 441 3.20 13.57 -13.12
N THR A 442 2.35 13.38 -14.13
CA THR A 442 1.69 12.09 -14.36
C THR A 442 1.99 11.51 -15.75
N TRP A 443 2.38 10.24 -15.79
CA TRP A 443 2.52 9.43 -17.00
C TRP A 443 1.47 8.33 -17.00
N ARG A 444 0.78 8.12 -18.12
CA ARG A 444 -0.13 6.99 -18.31
C ARG A 444 0.53 6.00 -19.25
N LEU A 445 0.66 4.75 -18.83
CA LEU A 445 1.26 3.66 -19.58
C LEU A 445 0.26 2.52 -19.77
N LEU A 446 0.42 1.78 -20.85
CA LEU A 446 -0.18 0.47 -21.04
C LEU A 446 0.90 -0.60 -20.92
N ASP A 447 0.58 -1.69 -20.24
CA ASP A 447 1.36 -2.92 -20.31
C ASP A 447 1.22 -3.58 -21.71
N PRO A 448 1.99 -4.64 -22.00
CA PRO A 448 1.94 -5.33 -23.30
C PRO A 448 0.57 -5.89 -23.70
N GLU A 449 -0.37 -6.03 -22.76
CA GLU A 449 -1.74 -6.48 -23.01
C GLU A 449 -2.79 -5.38 -22.78
N GLY A 450 -2.37 -4.12 -22.71
CA GLY A 450 -3.27 -2.97 -22.64
C GLY A 450 -3.88 -2.70 -21.26
N ASN A 451 -3.36 -3.30 -20.19
CA ASN A 451 -3.73 -2.91 -18.82
C ASN A 451 -3.03 -1.60 -18.46
N GLU A 452 -3.72 -0.70 -17.76
CA GLU A 452 -3.19 0.64 -17.49
C GLU A 452 -2.41 0.72 -16.16
N LEU A 453 -1.28 1.42 -16.21
CA LEU A 453 -0.50 1.87 -15.06
C LEU A 453 -0.29 3.39 -15.17
N VAL A 454 -0.58 4.12 -14.10
CA VAL A 454 -0.31 5.55 -14.00
C VAL A 454 0.85 5.75 -13.05
N ILE A 455 1.89 6.47 -13.46
CA ILE A 455 3.04 6.83 -12.60
C ILE A 455 2.92 8.32 -12.28
N CYS A 456 2.94 8.66 -11.00
CA CYS A 456 2.83 10.02 -10.47
C CYS A 456 4.13 10.42 -9.76
N GLY A 457 4.84 11.41 -10.30
CA GLY A 457 5.99 12.07 -9.68
C GLY A 457 5.52 13.06 -8.63
N CYS A 458 5.77 12.73 -7.36
CA CYS A 458 5.41 13.52 -6.20
C CYS A 458 6.49 14.57 -5.94
N PRO A 459 6.14 15.85 -5.80
CA PRO A 459 7.10 16.88 -5.43
C PRO A 459 7.49 16.71 -3.95
N PRO A 460 8.63 17.28 -3.54
CA PRO A 460 9.01 17.29 -2.15
C PRO A 460 8.11 18.15 -1.28
N VAL A 461 8.13 17.90 0.02
CA VAL A 461 7.56 18.82 1.01
C VAL A 461 8.47 20.05 1.10
N SER A 462 7.86 21.23 1.11
CA SER A 462 8.54 22.54 1.10
C SER A 462 8.71 23.11 2.50
#